data_AF-A0A537TGG8-F1
#
_entry.id   AF-A0A537TGG8-F1
#
_cell.length_a   1.000
_cell.length_b   1.000
_cell.length_c   1.000
_cell.angle_alpha   90.00
_cell.angle_beta   90.00
_cell.angle_gamma   90.00
#
_symmetry.space_group_name_H-M   'P 1'
#
loop_
_entity.id
_entity.type
_entity.pdbx_description
1 polymer ?
#
loop_
_entity_poly.entity_id
_entity_poly.type
_entity_poly.pdbx_seq_one_letter_code
_entity_poly.pdbx_strand_id
1 'polypeptide(L)'
;MAITILEGSTFCVSDENGDIDGPTMGLFASDTRFLSHWILTMNGHRPLLLSQGKVEYYSAAFYLRNPAAGGLHPDELSIARRRFVGEGMQEHVHVRNHARRQVELDIAFELGNDFADIFAVKEYDYTLGDPEHAEPLPPAVAPSYDAEQSQFILSDSGDFEGVTQVLFSERGQADPEGAAIHYRVRLEPGEDWSLRVDVIPSVHGDVVVPRVAERQFGEERARVDASLTAWKLRVPQLRASWDELLGSFGQSVADLASLRMGEGDTLGQLPAAGMPWFMTVFGRDTLITCLQSRGRRSRCSPISRRWKTTRTLTPSPARSCTSCVTGRRPRRGFRATTGRLTPPRST
;
A
#
# COMPACT_ATOMS: atom_id res chain seq x y z
N MET A 1 15.17 8.84 1.72
CA MET A 1 15.10 7.51 1.02
C MET A 1 13.65 7.02 1.10
N ALA A 2 13.11 6.38 0.05
CA ALA A 2 11.72 5.93 0.07
C ALA A 2 11.51 4.73 1.03
N ILE A 3 10.33 4.69 1.66
CA ILE A 3 9.91 3.62 2.56
C ILE A 3 8.79 2.82 1.89
N THR A 4 8.98 1.51 1.81
CA THR A 4 8.02 0.57 1.22
C THR A 4 7.57 -0.44 2.25
N ILE A 5 6.27 -0.53 2.49
CA ILE A 5 5.64 -1.57 3.33
C ILE A 5 4.52 -2.24 2.55
N LEU A 6 4.24 -3.50 2.85
CA LEU A 6 3.31 -4.31 2.06
C LEU A 6 2.71 -5.46 2.86
N GLU A 7 1.56 -5.93 2.43
CA GLU A 7 0.97 -7.21 2.83
C GLU A 7 0.26 -7.83 1.61
N GLY A 8 0.62 -9.06 1.27
CA GLY A 8 0.12 -9.72 0.07
C GLY A 8 0.44 -8.93 -1.20
N SER A 9 -0.58 -8.52 -1.96
CA SER A 9 -0.43 -7.71 -3.18
C SER A 9 -0.63 -6.21 -2.96
N THR A 10 -0.98 -5.79 -1.75
CA THR A 10 -1.18 -4.38 -1.41
C THR A 10 0.10 -3.80 -0.83
N PHE A 11 0.52 -2.63 -1.30
CA PHE A 11 1.75 -2.00 -0.83
C PHE A 11 1.65 -0.48 -0.83
N CYS A 12 2.42 0.16 0.05
CA CYS A 12 2.55 1.61 0.14
C CYS A 12 4.01 2.00 -0.06
N VAL A 13 4.26 2.98 -0.92
CA VAL A 13 5.56 3.64 -1.08
C VAL A 13 5.40 5.10 -0.68
N SER A 14 6.19 5.56 0.28
CA SER A 14 6.22 6.95 0.76
C SER A 14 7.64 7.47 0.87
N ASP A 15 7.78 8.76 1.13
CA ASP A 15 9.05 9.34 1.54
C ASP A 15 9.41 8.99 3.00
N GLU A 16 10.48 9.62 3.50
CA GLU A 16 11.01 9.42 4.85
C GLU A 16 10.22 10.11 5.96
N ASN A 17 9.35 11.07 5.63
CA ASN A 17 8.37 11.65 6.55
C ASN A 17 7.08 10.82 6.63
N GLY A 18 6.91 9.87 5.69
CA GLY A 18 5.67 9.13 5.48
C GLY A 18 4.73 9.81 4.49
N ASP A 19 5.13 10.92 3.86
CA ASP A 19 4.32 11.60 2.86
C ASP A 19 4.37 10.86 1.51
N ILE A 20 3.27 10.92 0.77
CA ILE A 20 3.16 10.42 -0.60
C ILE A 20 3.09 11.66 -1.49
N ASP A 21 4.20 11.96 -2.15
CA ASP A 21 4.38 13.19 -2.93
C ASP A 21 5.41 12.96 -4.05
N GLY A 22 5.17 11.94 -4.87
CA GLY A 22 6.08 11.57 -5.94
C GLY A 22 5.43 10.66 -6.97
N PRO A 23 5.94 10.63 -8.21
CA PRO A 23 5.29 9.91 -9.31
C PRO A 23 5.22 8.40 -9.07
N THR A 24 6.24 7.83 -8.42
CA THR A 24 6.34 6.40 -8.08
C THR A 24 5.83 6.06 -6.68
N MET A 25 5.34 7.06 -5.93
CA MET A 25 4.80 6.88 -4.60
C MET A 25 3.30 6.62 -4.65
N GLY A 26 2.79 5.96 -3.61
CA GLY A 26 1.36 5.73 -3.48
C GLY A 26 0.99 4.52 -2.66
N LEU A 27 -0.31 4.39 -2.38
CA LEU A 27 -0.93 3.14 -1.97
C LEU A 27 -1.41 2.40 -3.23
N PHE A 28 -1.02 1.15 -3.38
CA PHE A 28 -1.36 0.32 -4.53
C PHE A 28 -2.06 -0.94 -4.07
N ALA A 29 -3.12 -1.30 -4.78
CA ALA A 29 -3.85 -2.56 -4.62
C ALA A 29 -4.29 -3.03 -6.01
N SER A 30 -4.28 -4.34 -6.26
CA SER A 30 -4.74 -4.91 -7.54
C SER A 30 -4.15 -4.19 -8.78
N ASP A 31 -2.83 -3.98 -8.78
CA ASP A 31 -2.08 -3.30 -9.84
C ASP A 31 -2.50 -1.86 -10.16
N THR A 32 -3.27 -1.22 -9.27
CA THR A 32 -3.77 0.17 -9.44
C THR A 32 -3.39 1.03 -8.23
N ARG A 33 -3.06 2.30 -8.46
CA ARG A 33 -2.83 3.29 -7.41
C ARG A 33 -4.16 3.79 -6.85
N PHE A 34 -4.36 3.67 -5.53
CA PHE A 34 -5.55 4.15 -4.82
C PHE A 34 -5.27 5.37 -3.93
N LEU A 35 -4.01 5.78 -3.78
CA LEU A 35 -3.66 7.04 -3.13
C LEU A 35 -2.38 7.55 -3.77
N SER A 36 -2.48 8.64 -4.53
CA SER A 36 -1.35 9.25 -5.25
C SER A 36 -0.74 10.43 -4.50
N HIS A 37 -1.50 11.02 -3.57
CA HIS A 37 -1.07 12.15 -2.75
C HIS A 37 -1.53 11.93 -1.31
N TRP A 38 -0.63 12.12 -0.35
CA TRP A 38 -0.91 12.02 1.09
C TRP A 38 0.13 12.80 1.88
N ILE A 39 -0.16 14.05 2.25
CA ILE A 39 0.80 14.94 2.90
C ILE A 39 0.25 15.41 4.23
N LEU A 40 1.05 15.25 5.30
CA LEU A 40 0.79 15.89 6.58
C LEU A 40 1.46 17.27 6.62
N THR A 41 0.69 18.31 6.96
CA THR A 41 1.22 19.64 7.24
C THR A 41 0.82 20.16 8.62
N MET A 42 1.66 21.04 9.16
CA MET A 42 1.45 21.77 10.41
C MET A 42 1.63 23.26 10.12
N ASN A 43 0.57 24.04 10.27
CA ASN A 43 0.50 25.44 9.88
C ASN A 43 0.94 25.66 8.42
N GLY A 44 0.55 24.75 7.51
CA GLY A 44 0.89 24.79 6.09
C GLY A 44 2.32 24.34 5.73
N HIS A 45 3.10 23.83 6.68
CA HIS A 45 4.46 23.34 6.44
C HIS A 45 4.60 21.86 6.81
N ARG A 46 5.39 21.10 6.03
CA ARG A 46 5.68 19.70 6.37
C ARG A 46 6.49 19.60 7.67
N PRO A 47 6.18 18.62 8.55
CA PRO A 47 7.03 18.31 9.69
C PRO A 47 8.45 17.92 9.28
N LEU A 48 9.40 18.06 10.20
CA LEU A 48 10.81 17.74 9.98
C LEU A 48 11.14 16.37 10.57
N LEU A 49 11.86 15.55 9.82
CA LEU A 49 12.24 14.19 10.22
C LEU A 49 13.17 14.19 11.45
N LEU A 50 12.88 13.32 12.41
CA LEU A 50 13.84 12.92 13.47
C LEU A 50 14.39 11.52 13.20
N SER A 51 13.49 10.57 12.95
CA SER A 51 13.84 9.19 12.61
C SER A 51 12.66 8.48 11.95
N GLN A 52 12.95 7.41 11.22
CA GLN A 52 11.94 6.54 10.63
C GLN A 52 12.43 5.11 10.61
N GLY A 53 11.50 4.16 10.45
CA GLY A 53 11.87 2.79 10.15
C GLY A 53 10.66 1.90 9.87
N LYS A 54 10.91 0.79 9.16
CA LYS A 54 9.97 -0.33 9.13
C LYS A 54 9.98 -1.00 10.51
N VAL A 55 8.81 -1.16 11.11
CA VAL A 55 8.65 -1.91 12.37
C VAL A 55 8.58 -3.40 12.04
N GLU A 56 7.76 -3.75 11.04
CA GLU A 56 7.71 -5.06 10.38
C GLU A 56 7.53 -4.80 8.87
N TYR A 57 7.54 -5.83 8.03
CA TYR A 57 7.45 -5.63 6.58
C TYR A 57 6.13 -4.96 6.10
N TYR A 58 5.07 -5.04 6.90
CA TYR A 58 3.73 -4.45 6.67
C TYR A 58 3.48 -3.17 7.48
N SER A 59 4.45 -2.68 8.26
CA SER A 59 4.24 -1.49 9.11
C SER A 59 5.48 -0.62 9.25
N ALA A 60 5.28 0.69 9.33
CA ALA A 60 6.34 1.68 9.48
C ALA A 60 5.99 2.72 10.54
N ALA A 61 7.01 3.32 11.14
CA ALA A 61 6.87 4.42 12.06
C ALA A 61 7.76 5.58 11.64
N PHE A 62 7.24 6.79 11.75
CA PHE A 62 7.90 8.05 11.43
C PHE A 62 7.80 8.96 12.64
N TYR A 63 8.95 9.40 13.16
CA TYR A 63 9.06 10.32 14.27
C TYR A 63 9.55 11.65 13.73
N LEU A 64 8.72 12.69 13.88
CA LEU A 64 8.92 14.01 13.31
C LEU A 64 8.81 15.06 14.42
N ARG A 65 9.25 16.27 14.10
CA ARG A 65 9.13 17.48 14.93
C ARG A 65 8.47 18.59 14.13
N ASN A 66 7.91 19.59 14.81
CA ASN A 66 7.25 20.70 14.13
C ASN A 66 8.23 21.56 13.31
N PRO A 67 7.75 22.18 12.22
CA PRO A 67 8.43 23.28 11.58
C PRO A 67 8.31 24.56 12.43
N ALA A 68 9.20 25.52 12.18
CA ALA A 68 9.12 26.85 12.79
C ALA A 68 8.06 27.70 12.04
N ALA A 69 6.78 27.48 12.35
CA ALA A 69 5.65 28.12 11.67
C ALA A 69 4.47 28.37 12.63
N GLY A 70 3.68 29.40 12.36
CA GLY A 70 2.49 29.73 13.16
C GLY A 70 2.80 30.04 14.64
N GLY A 71 3.97 30.63 14.92
CA GLY A 71 4.40 30.93 16.29
C GLY A 71 4.94 29.72 17.08
N LEU A 72 5.12 28.56 16.43
CA LEU A 72 5.84 27.43 17.01
C LEU A 72 7.35 27.64 16.90
N HIS A 73 8.06 27.44 18.00
CA HIS A 73 9.51 27.34 18.03
C HIS A 73 9.96 25.92 17.64
N PRO A 74 11.21 25.75 17.20
CA PRO A 74 11.84 24.45 17.03
C PRO A 74 11.61 23.50 18.23
N ASP A 75 11.29 22.24 17.95
CA ASP A 75 11.21 21.13 18.93
C ASP A 75 10.11 21.28 20.01
N GLU A 76 9.13 22.14 19.82
CA GLU A 76 8.01 22.27 20.76
C GLU A 76 7.01 21.13 20.66
N LEU A 77 6.88 20.48 19.49
CA LEU A 77 5.98 19.35 19.29
C LEU A 77 6.74 18.12 18.80
N SER A 78 6.38 16.95 19.34
CA SER A 78 6.76 15.66 18.75
C SER A 78 5.57 15.06 18.01
N ILE A 79 5.83 14.53 16.83
CA ILE A 79 4.84 13.89 15.98
C ILE A 79 5.28 12.45 15.78
N ALA A 80 4.38 11.50 16.02
CA ALA A 80 4.58 10.10 15.68
C ALA A 80 3.49 9.68 14.69
N ARG A 81 3.89 9.23 13.50
CA ARG A 81 3.02 8.56 12.53
C ARG A 81 3.32 7.07 12.56
N ARG A 82 2.31 6.23 12.68
CA ARG A 82 2.43 4.78 12.57
C ARG A 82 1.51 4.30 11.46
N ARG A 83 2.09 3.67 10.45
CA ARG A 83 1.39 3.17 9.28
C ARG A 83 1.38 1.66 9.24
N PHE A 84 0.27 1.10 8.82
CA PHE A 84 0.05 -0.32 8.58
C PHE A 84 -0.58 -0.51 7.20
N VAL A 85 -0.13 -1.52 6.48
CA VAL A 85 -0.73 -1.96 5.23
C VAL A 85 -1.25 -3.39 5.42
N GLY A 86 -2.52 -3.58 5.09
CA GLY A 86 -3.24 -4.85 5.02
C GLY A 86 -3.93 -4.93 3.66
N GLU A 87 -5.24 -5.12 3.64
CA GLU A 87 -6.03 -4.98 2.40
C GLU A 87 -6.20 -3.50 2.01
N GLY A 88 -6.15 -2.61 2.99
CA GLY A 88 -5.99 -1.16 2.82
C GLY A 88 -4.79 -0.60 3.59
N MET A 89 -4.84 0.68 3.95
CA MET A 89 -3.82 1.35 4.75
C MET A 89 -4.45 2.03 5.96
N GLN A 90 -3.88 1.82 7.14
CA GLN A 90 -4.26 2.55 8.36
C GLN A 90 -3.07 3.35 8.86
N GLU A 91 -3.32 4.62 9.19
CA GLU A 91 -2.34 5.54 9.76
C GLU A 91 -2.84 6.11 11.09
N HIS A 92 -2.00 6.03 12.11
CA HIS A 92 -2.24 6.69 13.40
C HIS A 92 -1.23 7.83 13.52
N VAL A 93 -1.73 9.05 13.70
CA VAL A 93 -0.92 10.25 13.95
C VAL A 93 -1.13 10.69 15.39
N HIS A 94 -0.03 10.92 16.10
CA HIS A 94 -0.02 11.38 17.48
C HIS A 94 0.88 12.59 17.59
N VAL A 95 0.36 13.69 18.14
CA VAL A 95 1.08 14.95 18.33
C VAL A 95 1.09 15.28 19.81
N ARG A 96 2.27 15.56 20.36
CA ARG A 96 2.45 15.90 21.78
C ARG A 96 3.10 17.26 21.93
N ASN A 97 2.57 18.09 22.82
CA ASN A 97 3.17 19.36 23.20
C ASN A 97 4.23 19.18 24.30
N HIS A 98 5.47 19.54 24.00
CA HIS A 98 6.59 19.56 24.95
C HIS A 98 6.96 20.97 25.41
N ALA A 99 6.31 22.00 24.86
CA ALA A 99 6.50 23.37 25.31
C ALA A 99 5.90 23.58 26.72
N ARG A 100 6.41 24.58 27.43
CA ARG A 100 5.88 24.99 28.75
C ARG A 100 4.71 25.97 28.66
N ARG A 101 4.06 26.04 27.50
CA ARG A 101 2.96 26.95 27.17
C ARG A 101 1.91 26.22 26.35
N GLN A 102 0.69 26.77 26.35
CA GLN A 102 -0.32 26.37 25.38
C GLN A 102 0.16 26.70 23.96
N VAL A 103 -0.11 25.78 23.04
CA VAL A 103 0.15 25.94 21.61
C VAL A 103 -1.15 25.76 20.84
N GLU A 104 -1.36 26.63 19.85
CA GLU A 104 -2.43 26.50 18.88
C GLU A 104 -1.81 26.23 17.52
N LEU A 105 -2.35 25.25 16.79
CA LEU A 105 -1.86 24.91 15.47
C LEU A 105 -2.98 24.37 14.58
N ASP A 106 -2.77 24.52 13.29
CA ASP A 106 -3.56 23.87 12.26
C ASP A 106 -2.80 22.63 11.77
N ILE A 107 -3.42 21.46 11.89
CA ILE A 107 -2.91 20.20 11.33
C ILE A 107 -3.76 19.89 10.12
N ALA A 108 -3.13 19.69 8.97
CA ALA A 108 -3.86 19.38 7.74
C ALA A 108 -3.32 18.12 7.06
N PHE A 109 -4.24 17.40 6.41
CA PHE A 109 -3.90 16.31 5.49
C PHE A 109 -4.36 16.67 4.11
N GLU A 110 -3.43 16.71 3.16
CA GLU A 110 -3.74 16.76 1.73
C GLU A 110 -3.78 15.33 1.20
N LEU A 111 -4.72 15.04 0.31
CA LEU A 111 -4.92 13.74 -0.29
C LEU A 111 -5.21 13.84 -1.78
N GLY A 112 -5.08 12.73 -2.48
CA GLY A 112 -5.37 12.69 -3.90
C GLY A 112 -5.25 11.27 -4.43
N ASN A 113 -5.97 11.00 -5.50
CA ASN A 113 -5.87 9.73 -6.19
C ASN A 113 -6.10 9.94 -7.68
N ASP A 114 -5.36 9.22 -8.51
CA ASP A 114 -5.43 9.29 -9.97
C ASP A 114 -5.72 7.93 -10.63
N PHE A 115 -5.85 6.86 -9.84
CA PHE A 115 -6.12 5.50 -10.35
C PHE A 115 -5.11 5.02 -11.41
N ALA A 116 -3.87 5.52 -11.36
CA ALA A 116 -2.85 5.11 -12.30
C ALA A 116 -2.55 3.60 -12.19
N ASP A 117 -2.52 2.93 -13.33
CA ASP A 117 -2.04 1.56 -13.44
C ASP A 117 -0.55 1.49 -13.09
N ILE A 118 -0.15 0.39 -12.43
CA ILE A 118 1.21 0.19 -11.93
C ILE A 118 2.27 0.25 -13.05
N PHE A 119 1.95 -0.16 -14.28
CA PHE A 119 2.88 -0.07 -15.40
C PHE A 119 3.11 1.37 -15.83
N ALA A 120 2.06 2.22 -15.84
CA ALA A 120 2.22 3.64 -16.11
C ALA A 120 3.11 4.32 -15.06
N VAL A 121 2.96 3.94 -13.79
CA VAL A 121 3.80 4.44 -12.69
C VAL A 121 5.26 3.96 -12.82
N LYS A 122 5.49 2.70 -13.21
CA LYS A 122 6.86 2.15 -13.39
C LYS A 122 7.67 2.89 -14.45
N GLU A 123 7.03 3.48 -15.46
CA GLU A 123 7.75 4.29 -16.46
C GLU A 123 8.47 5.50 -15.82
N TYR A 124 8.03 5.96 -14.64
CA TYR A 124 8.67 7.04 -13.90
C TYR A 124 9.81 6.58 -12.98
N ASP A 125 10.15 5.29 -12.98
CA ASP A 125 11.29 4.73 -12.25
C ASP A 125 12.45 4.41 -13.21
N TYR A 126 13.61 5.04 -13.03
CA TYR A 126 14.79 4.83 -13.88
C TYR A 126 15.32 3.39 -13.93
N THR A 127 14.95 2.54 -12.97
CA THR A 127 15.35 1.13 -12.94
C THR A 127 14.35 0.22 -13.67
N LEU A 128 13.12 0.69 -13.90
CA LEU A 128 12.02 -0.12 -14.45
C LEU A 128 11.51 0.37 -15.80
N GLY A 129 11.68 1.66 -16.11
CA GLY A 129 11.20 2.27 -17.34
C GLY A 129 12.05 3.48 -17.76
N ASP A 130 11.44 4.37 -18.54
CA ASP A 130 12.10 5.54 -19.12
C ASP A 130 11.38 6.85 -18.73
N PRO A 131 11.75 7.46 -17.59
CA PRO A 131 11.05 8.63 -17.05
C PRO A 131 11.08 9.85 -17.98
N GLU A 132 12.08 9.95 -18.87
CA GLU A 132 12.20 11.05 -19.82
C GLU A 132 11.14 10.99 -20.93
N HIS A 133 10.63 9.78 -21.21
CA HIS A 133 9.64 9.52 -22.26
C HIS A 133 8.31 8.96 -21.73
N ALA A 134 8.16 8.89 -20.40
CA ALA A 134 6.94 8.43 -19.76
C ALA A 134 5.74 9.31 -20.17
N GLU A 135 4.61 8.68 -20.49
CA GLU A 135 3.37 9.42 -20.71
C GLU A 135 2.90 10.04 -19.38
N PRO A 136 2.29 11.25 -19.41
CA PRO A 136 1.72 11.87 -18.21
C PRO A 136 0.79 10.91 -17.46
N LEU A 137 0.95 10.85 -16.14
CA LEU A 137 0.01 10.15 -15.27
C LEU A 137 -1.38 10.82 -15.35
N PRO A 138 -2.48 10.09 -15.11
CA PRO A 138 -3.80 10.67 -15.07
C PRO A 138 -3.88 11.83 -14.06
N PRO A 139 -4.73 12.83 -14.29
CA PRO A 139 -4.98 13.85 -13.29
C PRO A 139 -5.66 13.23 -12.07
N ALA A 140 -5.42 13.81 -10.88
CA ALA A 140 -6.13 13.40 -9.68
C ALA A 140 -7.64 13.67 -9.83
N VAL A 141 -8.45 12.74 -9.34
CA VAL A 141 -9.90 12.89 -9.28
C VAL A 141 -10.30 13.85 -8.17
N ALA A 142 -11.38 14.59 -8.38
CA ALA A 142 -11.93 15.46 -7.35
C ALA A 142 -12.55 14.62 -6.23
N PRO A 143 -12.12 14.80 -4.96
CA PRO A 143 -12.69 14.05 -3.85
C PRO A 143 -14.06 14.62 -3.44
N SER A 144 -14.96 13.75 -2.98
CA SER A 144 -16.22 14.12 -2.35
C SER A 144 -16.11 13.95 -0.83
N TYR A 145 -16.34 15.01 -0.06
CA TYR A 145 -16.31 14.96 1.40
C TYR A 145 -17.71 14.76 2.00
N ASP A 146 -17.85 13.78 2.87
CA ASP A 146 -19.02 13.54 3.71
C ASP A 146 -18.67 13.90 5.16
N ALA A 147 -19.22 15.03 5.62
CA ALA A 147 -19.00 15.56 6.97
C ALA A 147 -19.70 14.75 8.06
N GLU A 148 -20.75 13.99 7.75
CA GLU A 148 -21.46 13.19 8.75
C GLU A 148 -20.60 12.00 9.20
N GLN A 149 -19.96 11.34 8.24
CA GLN A 149 -19.08 10.19 8.43
C GLN A 149 -17.60 10.56 8.55
N SER A 150 -17.23 11.84 8.40
CA SER A 150 -15.84 12.33 8.39
C SER A 150 -14.98 11.55 7.40
N GLN A 151 -15.38 11.56 6.12
CA GLN A 151 -14.71 10.76 5.10
C GLN A 151 -14.62 11.47 3.75
N PHE A 152 -13.58 11.14 2.98
CA PHE A 152 -13.53 11.42 1.55
C PHE A 152 -13.80 10.16 0.74
N ILE A 153 -14.52 10.33 -0.36
CA ILE A 153 -14.72 9.31 -1.40
C ILE A 153 -14.11 9.87 -2.69
N LEU A 154 -13.14 9.15 -3.23
CA LEU A 154 -12.53 9.41 -4.53
C LEU A 154 -12.97 8.29 -5.46
N SER A 155 -13.76 8.60 -6.48
CA SER A 155 -14.26 7.65 -7.46
C SER A 155 -13.68 7.95 -8.83
N ASP A 156 -13.28 6.92 -9.57
CA ASP A 156 -12.95 7.10 -10.98
C ASP A 156 -14.22 7.45 -11.76
N SER A 157 -14.15 8.49 -12.60
CA SER A 157 -15.27 8.94 -13.42
C SER A 157 -15.29 8.31 -14.82
N GLY A 158 -14.36 7.40 -15.09
CA GLY A 158 -14.15 6.74 -16.37
C GLY A 158 -14.79 5.36 -16.46
N ASP A 159 -14.11 4.45 -17.16
CA ASP A 159 -14.54 3.06 -17.33
C ASP A 159 -14.16 2.16 -16.14
N PHE A 160 -13.37 2.66 -15.20
CA PHE A 160 -12.94 1.93 -14.01
C PHE A 160 -13.89 2.24 -12.85
N GLU A 161 -14.41 1.21 -12.17
CA GLU A 161 -15.31 1.38 -11.02
C GLU A 161 -14.55 1.53 -9.69
N GLY A 162 -13.31 2.00 -9.76
CA GLY A 162 -12.43 2.17 -8.61
C GLY A 162 -12.93 3.22 -7.63
N VAL A 163 -12.91 2.89 -6.34
CA VAL A 163 -13.17 3.83 -5.25
C VAL A 163 -12.04 3.77 -4.23
N THR A 164 -11.63 4.95 -3.76
CA THR A 164 -10.81 5.10 -2.56
C THR A 164 -11.64 5.80 -1.51
N GLN A 165 -11.87 5.12 -0.40
CA GLN A 165 -12.52 5.71 0.77
C GLN A 165 -11.44 6.07 1.80
N VAL A 166 -11.44 7.31 2.28
CA VAL A 166 -10.52 7.80 3.33
C VAL A 166 -11.36 8.25 4.52
N LEU A 167 -11.26 7.52 5.63
CA LEU A 167 -12.04 7.73 6.85
C LEU A 167 -11.17 8.34 7.95
N PHE A 168 -11.69 9.33 8.65
CA PHE A 168 -11.01 10.01 9.76
C PHE A 168 -11.74 9.73 11.07
N SER A 169 -11.00 9.43 12.13
CA SER A 169 -11.60 9.15 13.45
C SER A 169 -12.22 10.37 14.12
N GLU A 170 -11.76 11.56 13.74
CA GLU A 170 -12.24 12.84 14.26
C GLU A 170 -12.81 13.69 13.12
N ARG A 171 -13.70 14.62 13.46
CA ARG A 171 -14.26 15.56 12.48
C ARG A 171 -13.27 16.70 12.21
N GLY A 172 -12.96 16.91 10.95
CA GLY A 172 -12.18 18.05 10.48
C GLY A 172 -12.99 19.01 9.62
N GLN A 173 -12.36 20.12 9.26
CA GLN A 173 -12.89 21.09 8.30
C GLN A 173 -12.25 20.80 6.95
N ALA A 174 -13.03 20.26 6.01
CA ALA A 174 -12.56 20.06 4.65
C ALA A 174 -12.59 21.37 3.87
N ASP A 175 -11.62 21.55 2.97
CA ASP A 175 -11.60 22.69 2.08
C ASP A 175 -12.76 22.62 1.07
N PRO A 176 -13.46 23.74 0.77
CA PRO A 176 -14.63 23.73 -0.12
C PRO A 176 -14.34 23.24 -1.55
N GLU A 177 -13.13 23.45 -2.02
CA GLU A 177 -12.64 23.06 -3.36
C GLU A 177 -11.41 22.15 -3.28
N GLY A 178 -10.96 21.81 -2.07
CA GLY A 178 -9.66 21.21 -1.83
C GLY A 178 -9.74 19.74 -1.49
N ALA A 179 -8.67 19.02 -1.84
CA ALA A 179 -8.42 17.67 -1.38
C ALA A 179 -7.67 17.70 -0.04
N ALA A 180 -8.13 18.54 0.89
CA ALA A 180 -7.48 18.75 2.18
C ALA A 180 -8.50 18.81 3.33
N ILE A 181 -8.08 18.35 4.50
CA ILE A 181 -8.86 18.42 5.74
C ILE A 181 -8.01 18.98 6.89
N HIS A 182 -8.58 19.95 7.59
CA HIS A 182 -7.92 20.75 8.63
C HIS A 182 -8.47 20.45 10.02
N TYR A 183 -7.56 20.42 10.99
CA TYR A 183 -7.84 20.26 12.41
C TYR A 183 -7.17 21.41 13.16
N ARG A 184 -7.98 22.32 13.70
CA ARG A 184 -7.48 23.36 14.60
C ARG A 184 -7.38 22.82 16.01
N VAL A 185 -6.15 22.57 16.45
CA VAL A 185 -5.85 21.93 17.73
C VAL A 185 -5.27 22.94 18.70
N ARG A 186 -5.70 22.84 19.97
CA ARG A 186 -5.12 23.54 21.10
C ARG A 186 -4.56 22.50 22.06
N LEU A 187 -3.29 22.61 22.42
CA LEU A 187 -2.63 21.67 23.33
C LEU A 187 -2.02 22.42 24.51
N GLU A 188 -2.43 22.05 25.72
CA GLU A 188 -1.75 22.44 26.96
C GLU A 188 -0.36 21.79 27.08
N PRO A 189 0.52 22.27 27.97
CA PRO A 189 1.80 21.63 28.23
C PRO A 189 1.67 20.15 28.57
N GLY A 190 2.28 19.27 27.77
CA GLY A 190 2.23 17.83 27.96
C GLY A 190 0.94 17.15 27.49
N GLU A 191 0.03 17.87 26.84
CA GLU A 191 -1.17 17.31 26.23
C GLU A 191 -0.87 16.66 24.87
N ASP A 192 -1.69 15.68 24.52
CA ASP A 192 -1.60 14.91 23.28
C ASP A 192 -2.87 15.10 22.44
N TRP A 193 -2.68 15.11 21.12
CA TRP A 193 -3.74 14.97 20.13
C TRP A 193 -3.47 13.74 19.27
N SER A 194 -4.52 13.02 18.90
CA SER A 194 -4.42 11.80 18.10
C SER A 194 -5.49 11.75 17.01
N LEU A 195 -5.12 11.18 15.87
CA LEU A 195 -6.01 10.94 14.74
C LEU A 195 -5.69 9.59 14.12
N ARG A 196 -6.72 8.76 13.90
CA ARG A 196 -6.64 7.58 13.05
C ARG A 196 -7.24 7.91 11.68
N VAL A 197 -6.55 7.47 10.63
CA VAL A 197 -7.00 7.53 9.25
C VAL A 197 -6.98 6.14 8.65
N ASP A 198 -8.10 5.73 8.06
CA ASP A 198 -8.27 4.45 7.38
C ASP A 198 -8.49 4.71 5.88
N VAL A 199 -7.62 4.19 5.01
CA VAL A 199 -7.68 4.28 3.55
C VAL A 199 -8.02 2.92 2.97
N ILE A 200 -9.16 2.84 2.28
CA ILE A 200 -9.76 1.60 1.81
C ILE A 200 -9.86 1.64 0.30
N PRO A 201 -9.01 0.87 -0.41
CA PRO A 201 -9.12 0.71 -1.85
C PRO A 201 -10.24 -0.28 -2.20
N SER A 202 -11.01 0.03 -3.24
CA SER A 202 -12.05 -0.86 -3.76
C SER A 202 -12.05 -0.85 -5.28
N VAL A 203 -11.89 -2.03 -5.89
CA VAL A 203 -11.88 -2.21 -7.36
C VAL A 203 -13.30 -2.27 -7.93
N HIS A 204 -14.30 -2.50 -7.08
CA HIS A 204 -15.71 -2.73 -7.46
C HIS A 204 -16.65 -1.64 -6.93
N GLY A 205 -16.10 -0.51 -6.50
CA GLY A 205 -16.87 0.64 -6.04
C GLY A 205 -17.50 0.49 -4.65
N ASP A 206 -17.21 -0.61 -3.96
CA ASP A 206 -17.71 -0.85 -2.59
C ASP A 206 -17.20 0.23 -1.62
N VAL A 207 -18.11 0.75 -0.81
CA VAL A 207 -17.85 1.69 0.30
C VAL A 207 -18.32 1.02 1.58
N VAL A 208 -17.50 1.05 2.62
CA VAL A 208 -17.82 0.43 3.91
C VAL A 208 -18.20 1.47 4.94
N VAL A 209 -19.05 1.11 5.90
CA VAL A 209 -19.38 2.02 7.00
C VAL A 209 -18.21 2.11 8.00
N PRO A 210 -17.96 3.27 8.64
CA PRO A 210 -16.76 3.49 9.47
C PRO A 210 -16.54 2.43 10.56
N ARG A 211 -17.61 1.98 11.24
CA ARG A 211 -17.52 0.95 12.29
C ARG A 211 -17.09 -0.42 11.75
N VAL A 212 -17.45 -0.73 10.51
CA VAL A 212 -17.04 -1.98 9.86
C VAL A 212 -15.58 -1.88 9.45
N ALA A 213 -15.17 -0.75 8.88
CA ALA A 213 -13.76 -0.47 8.55
C ALA A 213 -12.85 -0.63 9.77
N GLU A 214 -13.20 0.00 10.90
CA GLU A 214 -12.41 -0.08 12.14
C GLU A 214 -12.23 -1.53 12.61
N ARG A 215 -13.32 -2.30 12.59
CA ARG A 215 -13.29 -3.72 12.95
C ARG A 215 -12.43 -4.53 11.96
N GLN A 216 -12.57 -4.29 10.66
CA GLN A 216 -11.80 -4.97 9.61
C GLN A 216 -10.30 -4.74 9.80
N PHE A 217 -9.86 -3.48 9.97
CA PHE A 217 -8.44 -3.20 10.23
C PHE A 217 -7.92 -3.84 11.52
N GLY A 218 -8.73 -3.88 12.58
CA GLY A 218 -8.37 -4.55 13.83
C GLY A 218 -8.17 -6.07 13.65
N GLU A 219 -9.10 -6.72 12.94
CA GLU A 219 -9.03 -8.16 12.63
C GLU A 219 -7.88 -8.48 11.65
N GLU A 220 -7.66 -7.64 10.63
CA GLU A 220 -6.56 -7.76 9.68
C GLU A 220 -5.21 -7.66 10.36
N ARG A 221 -4.98 -6.64 11.19
CA ARG A 221 -3.72 -6.49 11.92
C ARG A 221 -3.44 -7.70 12.79
N ALA A 222 -4.43 -8.18 13.54
CA ALA A 222 -4.30 -9.38 14.35
C ALA A 222 -3.98 -10.64 13.50
N ARG A 223 -4.60 -10.77 12.32
CA ARG A 223 -4.31 -11.86 11.37
C ARG A 223 -2.87 -11.80 10.86
N VAL A 224 -2.41 -10.63 10.42
CA VAL A 224 -1.06 -10.42 9.87
C VAL A 224 0.00 -10.69 10.95
N ASP A 225 -0.18 -10.14 12.15
CA ASP A 225 0.70 -10.38 13.30
C ASP A 225 0.77 -11.87 13.66
N ALA A 226 -0.38 -12.56 13.68
CA ALA A 226 -0.44 -14.00 13.93
C ALA A 226 0.23 -14.82 12.82
N SER A 227 0.06 -14.43 11.55
CA SER A 227 0.69 -15.07 10.39
C SER A 227 2.22 -14.95 10.44
N LEU A 228 2.74 -13.75 10.76
CA LEU A 228 4.17 -13.52 10.93
C LEU A 228 4.73 -14.28 12.15
N THR A 229 4.02 -14.29 13.27
CA THR A 229 4.42 -15.06 14.46
C THR A 229 4.49 -16.55 14.14
N ALA A 230 3.47 -17.10 13.48
CA ALA A 230 3.44 -18.50 13.04
C ALA A 230 4.57 -18.82 12.05
N TRP A 231 4.95 -17.87 11.19
CA TRP A 231 6.10 -17.99 10.31
C TRP A 231 7.42 -18.04 11.09
N LYS A 232 7.65 -17.09 12.00
CA LYS A 232 8.85 -17.01 12.86
C LYS A 232 9.04 -18.29 13.69
N LEU A 233 7.95 -18.96 14.10
CA LEU A 233 8.00 -20.25 14.81
C LEU A 233 8.35 -21.46 13.92
N ARG A 234 8.16 -21.36 12.59
CA ARG A 234 8.43 -22.45 11.63
C ARG A 234 9.82 -22.38 11.01
N VAL A 235 10.48 -21.22 11.09
CA VAL A 235 11.83 -21.07 10.56
C VAL A 235 12.89 -21.65 11.51
N PRO A 236 14.00 -22.19 10.98
CA PRO A 236 15.13 -22.61 11.80
C PRO A 236 15.64 -21.46 12.66
N GLN A 237 16.06 -21.77 13.88
CA GLN A 237 16.67 -20.80 14.79
C GLN A 237 18.18 -20.86 14.63
N LEU A 238 18.79 -19.74 14.27
CA LEU A 238 20.25 -19.61 14.16
C LEU A 238 20.81 -19.19 15.53
N ARG A 239 21.82 -19.90 16.00
CA ARG A 239 22.63 -19.50 17.16
C ARG A 239 24.05 -19.27 16.67
N ALA A 240 24.55 -18.06 16.87
CA ALA A 240 25.89 -17.66 16.50
C ALA A 240 26.40 -16.66 17.53
N SER A 241 27.73 -16.54 17.67
CA SER A 241 28.37 -15.51 18.48
C SER A 241 28.61 -14.20 17.70
N TRP A 242 28.14 -14.14 16.45
CA TRP A 242 28.35 -13.02 15.55
C TRP A 242 27.02 -12.33 15.27
N ASP A 243 26.86 -11.11 15.80
CA ASP A 243 25.59 -10.39 15.80
C ASP A 243 25.15 -9.97 14.39
N GLU A 244 26.08 -9.59 13.53
CA GLU A 244 25.78 -9.21 12.14
C GLU A 244 25.21 -10.39 11.34
N LEU A 245 25.68 -11.61 11.61
CA LEU A 245 25.11 -12.82 11.01
C LEU A 245 23.69 -13.09 11.51
N LEU A 246 23.45 -12.90 12.81
CA LEU A 246 22.11 -13.03 13.40
C LEU A 246 21.14 -11.99 12.81
N GLY A 247 21.60 -10.74 12.68
CA GLY A 247 20.83 -9.65 12.07
C GLY A 247 20.49 -9.94 10.61
N SER A 248 21.49 -10.33 9.80
CA SER A 248 21.29 -10.69 8.38
C SER A 248 20.33 -11.87 8.20
N PHE A 249 20.45 -12.90 9.06
CA PHE A 249 19.53 -14.04 9.04
C PHE A 249 18.09 -13.62 9.42
N GLY A 250 17.95 -12.79 10.45
CA GLY A 250 16.66 -12.25 10.88
C GLY A 250 15.98 -11.44 9.77
N GLN A 251 16.74 -10.54 9.12
CA GLN A 251 16.27 -9.77 7.97
C GLN A 251 15.84 -10.70 6.82
N SER A 252 16.67 -11.68 6.47
CA SER A 252 16.35 -12.65 5.41
C SER A 252 15.06 -13.45 5.70
N VAL A 253 14.80 -13.76 6.96
CA VAL A 253 13.56 -14.42 7.39
C VAL A 253 12.34 -13.49 7.24
N ALA A 254 12.49 -12.21 7.58
CA ALA A 254 11.45 -11.21 7.43
C ALA A 254 11.16 -10.90 5.95
N ASP A 255 12.19 -10.80 5.11
CA ASP A 255 12.06 -10.59 3.67
C ASP A 255 11.37 -11.78 2.98
N LEU A 256 11.69 -13.01 3.38
CA LEU A 256 10.96 -14.19 2.88
C LEU A 256 9.51 -14.23 3.38
N ALA A 257 9.22 -13.62 4.54
CA ALA A 257 7.85 -13.52 5.03
C ALA A 257 7.03 -12.56 4.16
N SER A 258 7.61 -11.41 3.81
CA SER A 258 6.93 -10.37 3.02
C SER A 258 6.62 -10.82 1.59
N LEU A 259 7.43 -11.69 1.00
CA LEU A 259 7.18 -12.21 -0.34
C LEU A 259 6.04 -13.24 -0.40
N ARG A 260 5.45 -13.68 0.71
CA ARG A 260 4.40 -14.72 0.70
C ARG A 260 3.10 -14.17 0.10
N MET A 261 2.62 -14.81 -0.96
CA MET A 261 1.32 -14.53 -1.57
C MET A 261 0.40 -15.76 -1.50
N GLY A 262 -0.91 -15.55 -1.69
CA GLY A 262 -1.87 -16.62 -1.95
C GLY A 262 -2.45 -17.29 -0.70
N GLU A 263 -2.95 -16.52 0.26
CA GLU A 263 -3.92 -17.08 1.21
C GLU A 263 -5.17 -17.53 0.44
N GLY A 264 -5.45 -18.84 0.44
CA GLY A 264 -6.65 -19.42 -0.18
C GLY A 264 -6.44 -20.16 -1.51
N ASP A 265 -5.25 -20.12 -2.11
CA ASP A 265 -4.98 -20.89 -3.34
C ASP A 265 -4.64 -22.36 -3.04
N THR A 266 -5.08 -23.25 -3.92
CA THR A 266 -4.85 -24.71 -3.87
C THR A 266 -3.38 -25.11 -3.87
N LEU A 267 -2.49 -24.20 -4.27
CA LEU A 267 -1.04 -24.38 -4.33
C LEU A 267 -0.31 -24.04 -3.01
N GLY A 268 -1.02 -23.48 -2.03
CA GLY A 268 -0.43 -22.92 -0.82
C GLY A 268 0.30 -21.61 -1.08
N GLN A 269 0.90 -21.04 -0.03
CA GLN A 269 1.58 -19.75 -0.15
C GLN A 269 2.88 -19.87 -0.94
N LEU A 270 3.01 -19.05 -1.99
CA LEU A 270 4.18 -19.00 -2.86
C LEU A 270 4.91 -17.66 -2.70
N PRO A 271 6.25 -17.65 -2.73
CA PRO A 271 7.00 -16.40 -2.76
C PRO A 271 6.78 -15.68 -4.09
N ALA A 272 6.52 -14.38 -4.02
CA ALA A 272 6.60 -13.44 -5.13
C ALA A 272 8.05 -13.33 -5.65
N ALA A 273 8.21 -12.82 -6.87
CA ALA A 273 9.54 -12.58 -7.42
C ALA A 273 10.25 -11.36 -6.83
N GLY A 274 9.50 -10.33 -6.42
CA GLY A 274 10.13 -9.17 -5.78
C GLY A 274 9.16 -8.06 -5.41
N MET A 275 9.45 -7.39 -4.30
CA MET A 275 8.70 -6.21 -3.87
C MET A 275 9.21 -4.91 -4.50
N PRO A 276 8.39 -3.84 -4.52
CA PRO A 276 6.93 -3.91 -4.56
C PRO A 276 6.41 -4.22 -5.98
N TRP A 277 7.25 -4.04 -7.00
CA TRP A 277 6.84 -3.99 -8.40
C TRP A 277 6.59 -5.36 -9.07
N PHE A 278 7.01 -6.46 -8.44
CA PHE A 278 6.92 -7.82 -8.97
C PHE A 278 6.24 -8.76 -7.97
N MET A 279 5.18 -8.28 -7.30
CA MET A 279 4.32 -9.06 -6.41
C MET A 279 3.43 -10.04 -7.18
N THR A 280 4.07 -10.95 -7.91
CA THR A 280 3.47 -12.03 -8.70
C THR A 280 4.41 -13.23 -8.80
N VAL A 281 3.87 -14.39 -9.18
CA VAL A 281 4.59 -15.68 -9.19
C VAL A 281 5.35 -15.84 -10.50
N PHE A 282 6.67 -15.63 -10.48
CA PHE A 282 7.53 -16.00 -11.59
C PHE A 282 8.16 -17.38 -11.34
N GLY A 283 7.95 -18.30 -12.28
CA GLY A 283 8.27 -19.71 -12.10
C GLY A 283 9.71 -19.98 -11.67
N ARG A 284 10.69 -19.33 -12.31
CA ARG A 284 12.11 -19.50 -11.97
C ARG A 284 12.42 -19.06 -10.54
N ASP A 285 12.05 -17.83 -10.20
CA ASP A 285 12.44 -17.20 -8.93
C ASP A 285 11.72 -17.89 -7.76
N THR A 286 10.45 -18.26 -7.98
CA THR A 286 9.66 -19.06 -7.04
C THR A 286 10.28 -20.44 -6.81
N LEU A 287 10.67 -21.15 -7.88
CA LEU A 287 11.27 -22.48 -7.77
C LEU A 287 12.61 -22.46 -7.06
N ILE A 288 13.49 -21.51 -7.40
CA ILE A 288 14.81 -21.35 -6.77
C ILE A 288 14.63 -21.05 -5.28
N THR A 289 13.77 -20.09 -4.93
CA THR A 289 13.50 -19.73 -3.52
C THR A 289 12.93 -20.92 -2.75
N CYS A 290 11.99 -21.66 -3.34
CA CYS A 290 11.46 -22.90 -2.76
C CYS A 290 12.54 -23.97 -2.56
N LEU A 291 13.49 -24.12 -3.49
CA LEU A 291 14.58 -25.09 -3.39
C LEU A 291 15.58 -24.70 -2.29
N GLN A 292 15.99 -23.44 -2.24
CA GLN A 292 16.90 -22.91 -1.21
C GLN A 292 16.29 -22.97 0.19
N SER A 293 14.96 -22.81 0.28
CA SER A 293 14.22 -22.91 1.54
C SER A 293 13.76 -24.35 1.87
N ARG A 294 14.07 -25.36 1.05
CA ARG A 294 13.56 -26.74 1.18
C ARG A 294 14.13 -27.52 2.37
N GLY A 295 15.22 -27.05 2.98
CA GLY A 295 15.67 -27.54 4.30
C GLY A 295 14.68 -27.21 5.43
N ARG A 296 13.70 -26.35 5.17
CA ARG A 296 12.61 -25.97 6.06
C ARG A 296 11.44 -26.94 5.82
N ARG A 297 10.67 -27.27 6.86
CA ARG A 297 9.36 -27.95 6.71
C ARG A 297 8.33 -27.00 6.06
N SER A 298 8.63 -26.43 4.89
CA SER A 298 7.75 -25.56 4.12
C SER A 298 6.82 -26.43 3.26
N ARG A 299 5.53 -26.07 3.22
CA ARG A 299 4.50 -26.76 2.41
C ARG A 299 4.67 -26.55 0.89
N CYS A 300 5.86 -26.21 0.39
CA CYS A 300 6.15 -26.13 -1.05
C CYS A 300 6.31 -27.50 -1.72
N SER A 301 6.14 -28.60 -0.98
CA SER A 301 6.42 -29.97 -1.44
C SER A 301 5.57 -30.52 -2.61
N PRO A 302 4.39 -30.01 -3.01
CA PRO A 302 3.69 -30.58 -4.17
C PRO A 302 4.05 -29.95 -5.53
N ILE A 303 4.86 -28.89 -5.57
CA ILE A 303 5.09 -28.10 -6.81
C ILE A 303 5.78 -28.91 -7.92
N SER A 304 6.71 -29.80 -7.57
CA SER A 304 7.46 -30.56 -8.60
C SER A 304 6.64 -31.66 -9.28
N ARG A 305 5.52 -32.11 -8.70
CA ARG A 305 4.66 -33.14 -9.31
C ARG A 305 3.55 -32.54 -10.18
N ARG A 306 3.09 -31.31 -9.91
CA ARG A 306 1.92 -30.73 -10.57
C ARG A 306 2.19 -29.78 -11.73
N TRP A 307 3.41 -29.23 -11.85
CA TRP A 307 3.83 -28.48 -13.05
C TRP A 307 3.83 -29.33 -14.33
N LYS A 308 3.86 -30.67 -14.22
CA LYS A 308 3.70 -31.58 -15.36
C LYS A 308 2.25 -31.65 -15.88
N THR A 309 1.25 -31.36 -15.05
CA THR A 309 -0.18 -31.50 -15.41
C THR A 309 -0.79 -30.26 -16.07
N THR A 310 -0.21 -29.08 -15.89
CA THR A 310 -0.72 -27.83 -16.51
C THR A 310 -0.13 -27.56 -17.90
N ARG A 311 0.81 -28.38 -18.37
CA ARG A 311 1.43 -28.24 -19.70
C ARG A 311 0.56 -28.77 -20.86
N THR A 312 -0.58 -29.42 -20.56
CA THR A 312 -1.47 -30.06 -21.55
C THR A 312 -2.90 -29.53 -21.51
N LEU A 313 -3.09 -28.28 -21.10
CA LEU A 313 -4.30 -27.54 -21.48
C LEU A 313 -3.96 -26.78 -22.77
N THR A 314 -4.66 -27.15 -23.83
CA THR A 314 -4.72 -26.42 -25.11
C THR A 314 -4.85 -24.91 -24.85
N PRO A 315 -4.18 -24.07 -25.66
CA PRO A 315 -4.16 -22.63 -25.43
C PRO A 315 -5.58 -22.07 -25.57
N SER A 316 -6.17 -21.69 -24.43
CA SER A 316 -7.22 -20.69 -24.42
C SER A 316 -6.61 -19.38 -24.95
N PRO A 317 -7.31 -18.58 -25.77
CA PRO A 317 -6.71 -17.42 -26.45
C PRO A 317 -6.58 -16.23 -25.47
N ALA A 318 -5.80 -16.40 -24.41
CA ALA A 318 -5.16 -15.29 -23.73
C ALA A 318 -4.00 -14.88 -24.65
N ARG A 319 -4.21 -13.77 -25.37
CA ARG A 319 -3.21 -13.16 -26.24
C ARG A 319 -1.91 -13.03 -25.45
N SER A 320 -0.90 -13.79 -25.86
CA SER A 320 0.49 -13.44 -25.61
C SER A 320 0.69 -12.05 -26.21
N CYS A 321 0.69 -11.03 -25.36
CA CYS A 321 1.15 -9.70 -25.76
C CYS A 321 2.67 -9.80 -25.95
N THR A 322 3.06 -10.13 -27.18
CA THR A 322 4.44 -10.04 -27.68
C THR A 322 4.95 -8.58 -27.71
N SER A 323 4.16 -7.61 -27.23
CA SER A 323 4.52 -6.21 -27.09
C SER A 323 5.46 -5.92 -25.90
N CYS A 324 5.68 -6.86 -24.98
CA CYS A 324 6.61 -6.69 -23.86
C CYS A 324 8.10 -6.63 -24.29
N VAL A 325 8.42 -6.77 -25.58
CA VAL A 325 9.80 -6.64 -26.12
C VAL A 325 9.95 -5.42 -27.04
N THR A 326 8.88 -4.79 -27.48
CA THR A 326 8.96 -3.59 -28.33
C THR A 326 7.77 -2.68 -28.04
N GLY A 327 8.03 -1.56 -27.36
CA GLY A 327 7.03 -0.55 -26.98
C GLY A 327 6.27 0.05 -28.17
N ARG A 328 5.13 -0.55 -28.53
CA ARG A 328 4.10 0.07 -29.38
C ARG A 328 2.70 -0.36 -28.93
N ARG A 329 1.88 0.65 -28.56
CA ARG A 329 0.43 0.54 -28.28
C ARG A 329 -0.40 0.32 -29.55
N PRO A 330 -1.61 -0.25 -29.43
CA PRO A 330 -2.73 0.12 -30.27
C PRO A 330 -3.89 0.75 -29.46
N ARG A 331 -4.38 1.89 -29.95
CA ARG A 331 -5.62 2.54 -29.53
C ARG A 331 -6.86 1.80 -30.06
N ARG A 332 -7.94 1.86 -29.28
CA ARG A 332 -9.39 1.82 -29.61
C ARG A 332 -10.16 0.66 -28.98
N GLY A 333 -11.23 1.05 -28.28
CA GLY A 333 -12.16 0.19 -27.58
C GLY A 333 -12.96 -0.74 -28.49
N PHE A 334 -13.39 -1.85 -27.90
CA PHE A 334 -14.36 -2.75 -28.47
C PHE A 334 -15.24 -3.32 -27.36
N ARG A 335 -16.54 -2.97 -27.41
CA ARG A 335 -17.62 -3.64 -26.67
C ARG A 335 -17.81 -5.05 -27.25
N ALA A 336 -17.98 -6.04 -26.38
CA ALA A 336 -18.42 -7.38 -26.79
C ALA A 336 -19.91 -7.58 -26.45
N THR A 337 -20.74 -7.62 -27.49
CA THR A 337 -22.13 -8.10 -27.45
C THR A 337 -22.13 -9.63 -27.45
N THR A 338 -22.76 -10.25 -26.46
CA THR A 338 -22.93 -11.71 -26.37
C THR A 338 -24.07 -12.19 -27.26
N GLY A 339 -23.74 -12.73 -28.44
CA GLY A 339 -24.68 -13.49 -29.28
C GLY A 339 -24.67 -14.98 -28.93
N ARG A 340 -25.80 -15.52 -28.47
CA ARG A 340 -26.01 -16.98 -28.28
C ARG A 340 -26.21 -17.65 -29.64
N LEU A 341 -25.41 -18.67 -29.94
CA LEU A 341 -25.59 -19.57 -31.07
C LEU A 341 -26.34 -20.85 -30.60
N THR A 342 -27.53 -21.08 -31.15
CA THR A 342 -28.28 -22.33 -31.05
C THR A 342 -27.86 -23.28 -32.19
N PRO A 343 -27.73 -24.60 -31.96
CA PRO A 343 -27.35 -25.55 -33.01
C PRO A 343 -28.56 -25.92 -33.90
N PRO A 344 -28.32 -26.32 -35.17
CA PRO A 344 -29.40 -26.68 -36.09
C PRO A 344 -29.97 -28.06 -35.75
N ARG A 345 -31.31 -28.18 -35.80
CA ARG A 345 -32.00 -29.47 -35.78
C ARG A 345 -32.06 -30.02 -37.20
N SER A 346 -31.69 -31.30 -37.32
CA SER A 346 -31.99 -32.17 -38.44
C SER A 346 -33.46 -32.57 -38.45
N THR A 347 -34.18 -32.21 -39.52
CA THR A 347 -35.07 -33.04 -40.37
C THR A 347 -35.75 -32.14 -41.37
#